data_AF-A0A1J3GL44-F1
#
_entry.id   AF-A0A1J3GL44-F1
#
_cell.length_a   1.000
_cell.length_b   1.000
_cell.length_c   1.000
_cell.angle_alpha   90.00
_cell.angle_beta   90.00
_cell.angle_gamma   90.00
#
_symmetry.space_group_name_H-M   'P 1'
#
loop_
_entity.id
_entity.type
_entity.pdbx_description
1 polymer ?
#
loop_
_entity_poly.entity_id
_entity_poly.type
_entity_poly.pdbx_seq_one_letter_code
_entity_poly.pdbx_strand_id
1 'polypeptide(L)'
;SVPDHIIYERKLRWRASIYNRKSRAVRLHSRPSLELAKARIIERIEPWIRRELQAVLGDPDPSIIVHLVSALFIKRLEKEKNQQSMETEILVEDEVSFLRKFLFDKEDLFWHELRCYAESSLAMETYDAVVEYNEVG
;
A
#
# COMPACT_ATOMS: atom_id res chain seq x y z
N SER A 1 -7.08 -30.67 6.32
CA SER A 1 -7.12 -29.23 6.06
C SER A 1 -5.77 -28.75 5.53
N VAL A 2 -5.73 -27.74 4.66
CA VAL A 2 -4.46 -27.19 4.15
C VAL A 2 -3.81 -26.34 5.26
N PRO A 3 -2.49 -26.46 5.50
CA PRO A 3 -1.81 -25.64 6.51
C PRO A 3 -1.82 -24.13 6.18
N ASP A 4 -1.88 -23.28 7.22
CA ASP A 4 -1.99 -21.83 7.06
C ASP A 4 -0.81 -21.21 6.30
N HIS A 5 0.42 -21.70 6.52
CA HIS A 5 1.61 -21.22 5.81
C HIS A 5 1.51 -21.44 4.29
N ILE A 6 0.88 -22.54 3.85
CA ILE A 6 0.66 -22.81 2.41
C ILE A 6 -0.34 -21.82 1.82
N ILE A 7 -1.40 -21.48 2.56
CA ILE A 7 -2.37 -20.47 2.13
C ILE A 7 -1.70 -19.10 2.04
N TYR A 8 -0.88 -18.76 3.03
CA TYR A 8 -0.13 -17.52 3.07
C TYR A 8 0.83 -17.37 1.87
N GLU A 9 1.63 -18.39 1.58
CA GLU A 9 2.51 -18.40 0.42
C GLU A 9 1.75 -18.24 -0.90
N ARG A 10 0.58 -18.87 -1.04
CA ARG A 10 -0.26 -18.73 -2.24
C ARG A 10 -0.75 -17.30 -2.39
N LYS A 11 -1.15 -16.65 -1.29
CA LYS A 11 -1.51 -15.22 -1.29
C LYS A 11 -0.32 -14.37 -1.74
N LEU A 12 0.88 -14.56 -1.16
CA LEU A 12 2.08 -13.82 -1.56
C LEU A 12 2.40 -13.98 -3.06
N ARG A 13 2.31 -15.21 -3.60
CA ARG A 13 2.51 -15.46 -5.03
C ARG A 13 1.48 -14.74 -5.90
N TRP A 14 0.21 -14.73 -5.49
CA TRP A 14 -0.82 -13.97 -6.20
C TRP A 14 -0.54 -12.46 -6.15
N ARG A 15 -0.19 -11.90 -4.98
CA ARG A 15 0.20 -10.50 -4.82
C ARG A 15 1.38 -10.13 -5.72
N ALA A 16 2.44 -10.94 -5.72
CA ALA A 16 3.61 -10.73 -6.57
C ALA A 16 3.24 -10.68 -8.06
N SER A 17 2.25 -11.46 -8.48
CA SER A 17 1.78 -11.49 -9.87
C SER A 17 1.17 -10.17 -10.33
N ILE A 18 0.48 -9.43 -9.44
CA ILE A 18 -0.11 -8.12 -9.72
C ILE A 18 0.99 -7.12 -10.10
N TYR A 19 2.07 -7.07 -9.30
CA TYR A 19 3.20 -6.20 -9.57
C TYR A 19 3.97 -6.59 -10.84
N ASN A 20 4.18 -7.89 -11.05
CA ASN A 20 4.90 -8.35 -12.24
C ASN A 20 4.12 -8.10 -13.54
N ARG A 21 2.78 -8.07 -13.48
CA ARG A 21 1.90 -7.72 -14.61
C ARG A 21 1.60 -6.22 -14.72
N LYS A 22 2.14 -5.41 -13.81
CA LYS A 22 1.87 -3.96 -13.73
C LYS A 22 0.37 -3.66 -13.65
N SER A 23 -0.40 -4.54 -13.01
CA SER A 23 -1.86 -4.45 -12.91
C SER A 23 -2.24 -3.44 -11.84
N ARG A 24 -3.04 -2.44 -12.21
CA ARG A 24 -3.38 -1.30 -11.35
C ARG A 24 -4.79 -1.43 -10.76
N ALA A 25 -4.89 -1.33 -9.44
CA ALA A 25 -6.17 -1.41 -8.74
C ALA A 25 -7.12 -0.29 -9.16
N VAL A 26 -8.39 -0.63 -9.40
CA VAL A 26 -9.48 0.32 -9.58
C VAL A 26 -9.90 0.83 -8.21
N ARG A 27 -10.02 2.16 -8.05
CA ARG A 27 -10.45 2.74 -6.77
C ARG A 27 -11.90 2.32 -6.49
N LEU A 28 -12.11 1.66 -5.36
CA LEU A 28 -13.44 1.40 -4.84
C LEU A 28 -14.06 2.75 -4.43
N HIS A 29 -15.27 3.06 -4.89
CA HIS A 29 -15.96 4.34 -4.64
C HIS A 29 -16.44 4.54 -3.19
N SER A 30 -15.78 3.91 -2.22
CA SER A 30 -15.96 4.21 -0.81
C SER A 30 -14.98 5.32 -0.48
N ARG A 31 -15.46 6.49 -0.05
CA ARG A 31 -14.65 7.40 0.77
C ARG A 31 -15.05 7.11 2.22
N PRO A 32 -14.34 6.24 2.95
CA PRO A 32 -14.33 6.32 4.38
C PRO A 32 -13.99 7.76 4.69
N SER A 33 -14.78 8.36 5.57
CA SER A 33 -14.38 9.60 6.16
C SER A 33 -12.94 9.42 6.67
N LEU A 34 -12.00 10.26 6.19
CA LEU A 34 -10.62 10.33 6.68
C LEU A 34 -10.56 10.67 8.19
N GLU A 35 -11.72 10.71 8.84
CA GLU A 35 -11.98 10.71 10.28
C GLU A 35 -11.73 9.37 10.97
N LEU A 36 -11.41 8.29 10.25
CA LEU A 36 -10.86 7.11 10.91
C LEU A 36 -9.53 7.51 11.56
N ALA A 37 -9.49 7.58 12.90
CA ALA A 37 -8.35 8.09 13.66
C ALA A 37 -7.03 7.51 13.13
N LYS A 38 -6.00 8.35 12.94
CA LYS A 38 -4.69 7.98 12.34
C LYS A 38 -4.15 6.64 12.85
N ALA A 39 -4.23 6.38 14.15
CA ALA A 39 -3.82 5.12 14.77
C ALA A 39 -4.53 3.90 14.18
N ARG A 40 -5.84 3.99 13.94
CA ARG A 40 -6.63 2.92 13.30
C ARG A 40 -6.27 2.72 11.83
N ILE A 41 -5.82 3.77 11.15
CA ILE A 41 -5.28 3.64 9.79
C ILE A 41 -3.97 2.87 9.86
N ILE A 42 -3.03 3.26 10.72
CA ILE A 42 -1.71 2.62 10.89
C ILE A 42 -1.84 1.13 11.21
N GLU A 43 -2.62 0.78 12.23
CA GLU A 43 -2.87 -0.61 12.64
C GLU A 43 -3.40 -1.48 11.49
N ARG A 44 -4.12 -0.87 10.54
CA ARG A 44 -4.68 -1.56 9.38
C ARG A 44 -3.70 -1.61 8.20
N ILE A 45 -2.97 -0.54 7.92
CA ILE A 45 -2.07 -0.47 6.76
C ILE A 45 -0.75 -1.20 6.99
N GLU A 46 -0.24 -1.28 8.22
CA GLU A 46 1.06 -1.92 8.50
C GLU A 46 1.08 -3.41 8.12
N PRO A 47 0.08 -4.23 8.52
CA PRO A 47 0.01 -5.61 8.06
C PRO A 47 -0.07 -5.73 6.54
N TRP A 48 -0.77 -4.80 5.88
CA TRP A 48 -0.87 -4.77 4.42
C TRP A 48 0.49 -4.46 3.78
N ILE A 49 1.16 -3.40 4.24
CA ILE A 49 2.49 -2.99 3.78
C ILE A 49 3.48 -4.14 3.92
N ARG A 50 3.47 -4.83 5.07
CA ARG A 50 4.34 -6.00 5.30
C ARG A 50 4.12 -7.09 4.26
N ARG A 51 2.87 -7.48 4.02
CA ARG A 51 2.53 -8.52 3.03
C ARG A 51 2.97 -8.12 1.63
N GLU A 52 2.70 -6.88 1.23
CA GLU A 52 3.07 -6.41 -0.11
C GLU A 52 4.58 -6.32 -0.29
N LEU A 53 5.32 -5.86 0.71
CA LEU A 53 6.78 -5.85 0.65
C LEU A 53 7.36 -7.26 0.58
N GLN A 54 6.80 -8.23 1.30
CA GLN A 54 7.19 -9.64 1.16
C GLN A 54 6.93 -10.14 -0.27
N ALA A 55 5.80 -9.76 -0.87
CA ALA A 55 5.45 -10.15 -2.23
C ALA A 55 6.34 -9.49 -3.30
N VAL A 56 6.69 -8.21 -3.11
CA VAL A 56 7.47 -7.44 -4.09
C VAL A 56 8.96 -7.73 -3.99
N LEU A 57 9.50 -7.80 -2.78
CA LEU A 57 10.92 -7.96 -2.52
C LEU A 57 11.36 -9.43 -2.46
N GLY A 58 10.43 -10.34 -2.15
CA GLY A 58 10.77 -11.74 -1.85
C GLY A 58 11.52 -11.91 -0.51
N ASP A 59 11.62 -10.85 0.28
CA ASP A 59 12.23 -10.85 1.61
C ASP A 59 11.21 -11.39 2.64
N PRO A 60 11.53 -12.45 3.42
CA PRO A 60 10.64 -12.96 4.45
C PRO A 60 10.41 -11.97 5.60
N ASP A 61 11.32 -11.02 5.85
CA ASP A 61 11.18 -10.03 6.93
C ASP A 61 11.53 -8.59 6.49
N PRO A 62 10.59 -7.89 5.82
CA PRO A 62 10.81 -6.52 5.37
C PRO A 62 10.58 -5.47 6.48
N SER A 63 10.70 -5.82 7.78
CA SER A 63 10.29 -4.95 8.91
C SER A 63 10.88 -3.54 8.87
N ILE A 64 12.14 -3.39 8.47
CA ILE A 64 12.79 -2.07 8.36
C ILE A 64 12.09 -1.21 7.31
N ILE A 65 11.77 -1.80 6.16
CA ILE A 65 11.10 -1.11 5.05
C ILE A 65 9.63 -0.84 5.39
N VAL A 66 8.98 -1.74 6.14
CA VAL A 66 7.61 -1.52 6.66
C VAL A 66 7.54 -0.23 7.47
N HIS A 67 8.41 -0.07 8.47
CA HIS A 67 8.41 1.12 9.32
C HIS A 67 8.64 2.40 8.51
N LEU A 68 9.55 2.35 7.52
CA LEU A 68 9.81 3.48 6.65
C LEU A 68 8.58 3.85 5.80
N VAL A 69 7.97 2.87 5.11
CA VAL A 69 6.78 3.08 4.28
C VAL A 69 5.64 3.65 5.11
N SER A 70 5.40 3.10 6.31
CA SER A 70 4.36 3.59 7.21
C SER A 70 4.59 5.04 7.60
N ALA A 71 5.81 5.42 7.99
CA ALA A 71 6.16 6.80 8.35
C ALA A 71 5.95 7.76 7.17
N LEU A 72 6.41 7.37 5.97
CA LEU A 72 6.22 8.16 4.74
C LEU A 72 4.75 8.33 4.38
N PHE A 73 3.95 7.28 4.52
CA PHE A 73 2.52 7.33 4.24
C PHE A 73 1.78 8.26 5.22
N ILE A 74 2.08 8.19 6.51
CA ILE A 74 1.53 9.10 7.53
C ILE A 74 1.89 10.55 7.19
N LYS A 75 3.16 10.83 6.89
CA LYS A 75 3.64 12.16 6.52
C LYS A 75 2.88 12.70 5.29
N ARG A 76 2.61 11.84 4.29
CA ARG A 76 1.80 12.19 3.12
C ARG A 76 0.35 12.53 3.49
N LEU A 77 -0.29 11.74 4.35
CA LEU A 77 -1.65 12.01 4.83
C LEU A 77 -1.76 13.32 5.60
N GLU A 78 -0.75 13.63 6.43
CA GLU A 78 -0.68 14.89 7.17
C GLU A 78 -0.55 16.09 6.25
N LYS A 79 0.29 15.97 5.21
CA LYS A 79 0.43 17.00 4.19
C LYS A 79 -0.87 17.23 3.42
N GLU A 80 -1.56 16.16 2.98
CA GLU A 80 -2.84 16.30 2.27
C GLU A 80 -3.92 16.99 3.14
N LYS A 81 -3.92 16.75 4.45
CA LYS A 81 -4.81 17.45 5.40
C LYS A 81 -4.46 18.93 5.54
N ASN A 82 -3.16 19.26 5.65
CA ASN A 82 -2.70 20.64 5.81
C ASN A 82 -2.81 21.47 4.52
N GLN A 83 -2.72 20.83 3.35
CA GLN A 83 -2.91 21.49 2.04
C GLN A 83 -4.35 21.92 1.77
N GLN A 84 -5.34 21.32 2.44
CA GLN A 84 -6.71 21.84 2.46
C GLN A 84 -6.83 23.17 3.22
N SER A 85 -5.78 23.62 3.91
CA SER A 85 -5.74 24.82 4.76
C SER A 85 -4.71 25.90 4.34
N MET A 86 -4.29 25.93 3.07
CA MET A 86 -3.41 26.95 2.44
C MET A 86 -1.90 26.67 2.53
N GLU A 87 -1.22 27.03 1.43
CA GLU A 87 0.22 27.03 1.10
C GLU A 87 0.90 25.74 0.60
N THR A 88 1.35 25.87 -0.66
CA THR A 88 2.09 24.93 -1.48
C THR A 88 3.55 24.85 -1.02
N GLU A 89 3.84 24.00 -0.04
CA GLU A 89 5.23 23.64 0.24
C GLU A 89 5.76 22.67 -0.82
N ILE A 90 6.77 23.17 -1.51
CA ILE A 90 7.59 22.56 -2.55
C ILE A 90 7.91 21.10 -2.20
N LEU A 91 7.67 20.23 -3.16
CA LEU A 91 7.90 18.80 -3.08
C LEU A 91 9.38 18.54 -2.80
N VAL A 92 9.71 18.00 -1.62
CA VAL A 92 10.96 17.27 -1.48
C VAL A 92 10.75 15.95 -2.23
N GLU A 93 11.10 15.98 -3.52
CA GLU A 93 11.14 14.88 -4.49
C GLU A 93 12.06 13.72 -4.02
N ASP A 94 12.76 13.92 -2.90
CA ASP A 94 13.84 13.07 -2.37
C ASP A 94 13.35 11.91 -1.47
N GLU A 95 12.16 12.01 -0.86
CA GLU A 95 11.63 10.94 0.02
C GLU A 95 10.94 9.81 -0.75
N VAL A 96 10.31 10.14 -1.88
CA VAL A 96 9.69 9.15 -2.78
C VAL A 96 10.79 8.33 -3.46
N SER A 97 11.88 8.97 -3.87
CA SER A 97 12.99 8.27 -4.54
C SER A 97 13.75 7.25 -3.66
N PHE A 98 13.52 7.21 -2.34
CA PHE A 98 14.12 6.18 -1.49
C PHE A 98 13.49 4.79 -1.68
N LEU A 99 12.16 4.70 -1.79
CA LEU A 99 11.48 3.42 -2.01
C LEU A 99 11.75 2.86 -3.40
N ARG A 100 12.00 3.74 -4.38
CA ARG A 100 12.49 3.36 -5.70
C ARG A 100 13.74 2.47 -5.68
N LYS A 101 14.62 2.62 -4.68
CA LYS A 101 15.84 1.80 -4.55
C LYS A 101 15.54 0.33 -4.23
N PHE A 102 14.36 0.06 -3.65
CA PHE A 102 13.91 -1.28 -3.28
C PHE A 102 12.87 -1.83 -4.26
N LEU A 103 11.90 -0.99 -4.64
CA LEU A 103 10.75 -1.39 -5.45
C LEU A 103 10.96 -1.15 -6.96
N PHE A 104 12.02 -0.44 -7.35
CA PHE A 104 12.35 -0.12 -8.73
C PHE A 104 11.15 0.48 -9.51
N ASP A 105 10.70 -0.18 -10.56
CA ASP A 105 9.57 0.24 -11.40
C ASP A 105 8.20 -0.09 -10.80
N LYS A 106 8.15 -0.81 -9.66
CA LYS A 106 6.92 -1.18 -8.96
C LYS A 106 6.49 -0.16 -7.92
N GLU A 107 7.31 0.86 -7.64
CA GLU A 107 7.04 1.87 -6.62
C GLU A 107 5.69 2.58 -6.83
N ASP A 108 5.46 3.12 -8.04
CA ASP A 108 4.25 3.89 -8.33
C ASP A 108 3.00 3.04 -8.15
N LEU A 109 3.09 1.76 -8.52
CA LEU A 109 2.01 0.81 -8.37
C LEU A 109 1.73 0.50 -6.90
N PHE A 110 2.78 0.29 -6.12
CA PHE A 110 2.70 0.05 -4.68
C PHE A 110 2.01 1.21 -3.96
N TRP A 111 2.43 2.45 -4.23
CA TRP A 111 1.82 3.63 -3.62
C TRP A 111 0.36 3.82 -4.03
N HIS A 112 0.05 3.59 -5.30
CA HIS A 112 -1.31 3.66 -5.80
C HIS A 112 -2.21 2.65 -5.09
N GLU A 113 -1.73 1.42 -4.92
CA GLU A 113 -2.51 0.35 -4.32
C GLU A 113 -2.68 0.52 -2.81
N LEU A 114 -1.63 0.96 -2.11
CA LEU A 114 -1.71 1.33 -0.69
C LEU A 114 -2.78 2.40 -0.46
N ARG A 115 -2.85 3.39 -1.35
CA ARG A 115 -3.89 4.43 -1.30
C ARG A 115 -5.28 3.83 -1.49
N CYS A 116 -5.47 2.96 -2.49
CA CYS A 116 -6.75 2.30 -2.74
C CYS A 116 -7.22 1.47 -1.53
N TYR A 117 -6.32 0.72 -0.90
CA TYR A 117 -6.64 -0.05 0.29
C TYR A 117 -6.97 0.84 1.50
N ALA A 118 -6.13 1.85 1.75
CA ALA A 118 -6.33 2.80 2.84
C ALA A 118 -7.65 3.56 2.69
N GLU A 119 -8.07 3.87 1.46
CA GLU A 119 -9.35 4.50 1.14
C GLU A 119 -10.53 3.50 1.12
N SER A 120 -10.38 2.19 1.33
CA SER A 120 -11.53 1.26 1.11
C SER A 120 -12.43 0.98 2.32
N SER A 121 -12.01 1.33 3.55
CA SER A 121 -12.54 0.84 4.86
C SER A 121 -12.64 -0.68 5.03
N LEU A 122 -12.32 -1.48 4.02
CA LEU A 122 -12.40 -2.94 4.06
C LEU A 122 -11.27 -3.55 4.89
N ALA A 123 -11.54 -4.74 5.44
CA ALA A 123 -10.51 -5.66 5.90
C ALA A 123 -9.68 -6.14 4.71
N MET A 124 -8.44 -6.57 4.95
CA MET A 124 -7.50 -6.95 3.90
C MET A 124 -8.04 -8.09 3.01
N GLU A 125 -8.62 -9.12 3.63
CA GLU A 125 -9.20 -10.26 2.95
C GLU A 125 -10.40 -9.86 2.08
N THR A 126 -11.23 -8.95 2.59
CA THR A 126 -12.40 -8.45 1.85
C THR A 126 -11.97 -7.57 0.70
N TYR A 127 -10.95 -6.73 0.91
CA TYR A 127 -10.38 -5.91 -0.15
C TYR A 127 -9.84 -6.76 -1.30
N ASP A 128 -9.02 -7.78 -0.98
CA ASP A 128 -8.46 -8.69 -2.00
C ASP A 128 -9.54 -9.42 -2.81
N ALA A 129 -10.70 -9.69 -2.19
CA ALA A 129 -11.80 -10.41 -2.84
C ALA A 129 -12.61 -9.56 -3.81
N VAL A 130 -12.62 -8.22 -3.64
CA VAL A 130 -13.48 -7.30 -4.41
C VAL A 130 -12.70 -6.31 -5.27
N VAL A 131 -11.40 -6.16 -5.05
CA VAL A 131 -10.56 -5.24 -5.82
C VAL A 131 -10.48 -5.71 -7.27
N GLU A 132 -10.73 -4.79 -8.19
CA GLU A 132 -10.57 -5.00 -9.63
C GLU A 132 -9.23 -4.43 -10.08
N TYR A 133 -8.62 -5.05 -11.08
CA TYR A 133 -7.35 -4.60 -11.65
C TYR A 133 -7.47 -4.38 -13.16
N ASN A 134 -6.93 -3.26 -13.62
CA ASN A 134 -6.72 -2.99 -15.03
C ASN A 134 -5.26 -3.26 -15.37
N GLU A 135 -4.99 -3.95 -16.48
CA GLU A 135 -3.63 -4.06 -17.01
C GLU A 135 -3.22 -2.70 -17.57
N VAL A 136 -2.07 -2.19 -17.12
CA VAL A 136 -1.47 -0.98 -17.66
C VAL A 136 -0.52 -1.44 -18.76
N GLY A 137 -1.00 -1.39 -20.01
CA GLY A 137 -0.23 -1.70 -21.22
C GLY A 137 0.84 -0.66 -21.53
#